data_AF-A0A6V8KAS8-F1
#
_entry.id   AF-A0A6V8KAS8-F1
#
_cell.length_a   1.000
_cell.length_b   1.000
_cell.length_c   1.000
_cell.angle_alpha   90.00
_cell.angle_beta   90.00
_cell.angle_gamma   90.00
#
_symmetry.space_group_name_H-M   'P 1'
#
loop_
_entity.id
_entity.type
_entity.pdbx_description
1 polymer ?
#
loop_
_entity_poly.entity_id
_entity_poly.type
_entity_poly.pdbx_seq_one_letter_code
_entity_poly.pdbx_strand_id
1 'polypeptide(L)'
;MDPDEHPADTARREGREELGVEVEARPLFLTATVTGGVGAGHTDVSIWYLVEGDRGWVVPESGEFREARWWTRREVEAAGEVFDPHFRRFLRKLQPPLAG
;
A
#
# COMPACT_ATOMS: atom_id res chain seq x y z
N MET A 1 1.99 12.02 4.96
CA MET A 1 3.39 12.44 5.12
C MET A 1 3.38 13.88 5.56
N ASP A 2 4.00 14.14 6.71
CA ASP A 2 4.16 15.49 7.20
C ASP A 2 5.30 16.22 6.47
N PRO A 3 5.25 17.56 6.39
CA PRO A 3 6.38 18.34 5.89
C PRO A 3 7.68 17.96 6.60
N ASP A 4 8.76 17.83 5.84
CA ASP A 4 10.10 17.46 6.31
C ASP A 4 10.25 16.03 6.91
N GLU A 5 9.19 15.22 6.93
CA GLU A 5 9.26 13.82 7.32
C GLU A 5 9.90 12.97 6.21
N HIS A 6 10.79 12.04 6.56
CA HIS A 6 11.33 11.11 5.58
C HIS A 6 10.28 10.03 5.24
N PRO A 7 10.12 9.60 3.96
CA PRO A 7 9.05 8.66 3.60
C PRO A 7 9.08 7.32 4.33
N ALA A 8 10.27 6.86 4.70
CA ALA A 8 10.43 5.65 5.49
C ALA A 8 9.91 5.80 6.93
N ASP A 9 10.00 7.01 7.49
CA ASP A 9 9.54 7.30 8.84
C ASP A 9 8.03 7.49 8.86
N THR A 10 7.46 8.14 7.83
CA THR A 10 6.02 8.13 7.58
C THR A 10 5.50 6.69 7.54
N ALA A 11 6.09 5.82 6.71
CA ALA A 11 5.61 4.44 6.55
C ALA A 11 5.66 3.63 7.87
N ARG A 12 6.68 3.86 8.70
CA ARG A 12 6.79 3.23 10.03
C ARG A 12 5.75 3.77 11.00
N ARG A 13 5.53 5.09 11.00
CA ARG A 13 4.56 5.74 11.88
C ARG A 13 3.15 5.30 11.52
N GLU A 14 2.73 5.47 10.27
CA GLU A 14 1.39 5.06 9.81
C GLU A 14 1.17 3.56 9.99
N GLY A 15 2.15 2.71 9.67
CA GLY A 15 2.02 1.26 9.87
C GLY A 15 1.72 0.87 11.33
N ARG A 16 2.28 1.61 12.30
CA ARG A 16 1.96 1.41 13.72
C ARG A 16 0.62 2.03 14.11
N GLU A 17 0.36 3.27 13.70
CA GLU A 17 -0.82 4.04 14.10
C GLU A 17 -2.10 3.45 13.50
N GLU A 18 -2.07 3.11 12.22
CA GLU A 18 -3.25 2.67 11.47
C GLU A 18 -3.46 1.16 11.50
N LEU A 19 -2.39 0.37 11.59
CA LEU A 19 -2.44 -1.09 11.42
C LEU A 19 -1.80 -1.88 12.56
N GLY A 20 -1.14 -1.24 13.52
CA GLY A 20 -0.48 -1.92 14.64
C GLY A 20 0.75 -2.76 14.26
N VAL A 21 1.36 -2.53 13.08
CA VAL A 21 2.48 -3.32 12.57
C VAL A 21 3.78 -2.53 12.47
N GLU A 22 4.91 -3.21 12.67
CA GLU A 22 6.23 -2.64 12.36
C GLU A 22 6.54 -2.80 10.88
N VAL A 23 6.96 -1.69 10.24
CA VAL A 23 7.27 -1.67 8.81
C VAL A 23 8.79 -1.63 8.62
N GLU A 24 9.33 -2.66 7.99
CA GLU A 24 10.67 -2.58 7.41
C GLU A 24 10.60 -1.73 6.14
N ALA A 25 10.76 -0.41 6.32
CA ALA A 25 10.57 0.60 5.27
C ALA A 25 11.66 0.60 4.18
N ARG A 26 11.84 -0.54 3.49
CA ARG A 26 12.62 -0.69 2.26
C ARG A 26 11.69 -0.50 1.06
N PRO A 27 11.87 0.58 0.27
CA PRO A 27 10.96 0.87 -0.83
C PRO A 27 11.12 -0.18 -1.93
N LEU A 28 10.00 -0.76 -2.36
CA LEU A 28 9.99 -1.79 -3.39
C LEU A 28 9.38 -1.30 -4.69
N PHE A 29 8.52 -0.28 -4.66
CA PHE A 29 7.87 0.22 -5.86
C PHE A 29 7.50 1.69 -5.72
N LEU A 30 7.52 2.42 -6.82
CA LEU A 30 7.18 3.84 -6.88
C LEU A 30 6.14 4.02 -7.98
N THR A 31 5.09 4.77 -7.68
CA THR A 31 4.08 5.16 -8.65
C THR A 31 3.76 6.63 -8.57
N ALA A 32 3.30 7.19 -9.67
CA ALA A 32 2.78 8.54 -9.75
C ALA A 32 1.39 8.50 -10.37
N THR A 33 0.45 9.20 -9.76
CA THR A 33 -0.96 9.26 -10.18
C THR A 33 -1.37 10.72 -10.23
N VAL A 34 -1.95 11.14 -11.36
CA VAL A 34 -2.52 12.49 -11.46
C VAL A 34 -3.88 12.48 -10.78
N THR A 35 -4.04 13.30 -9.75
CA THR A 35 -5.26 13.44 -8.94
C THR A 35 -5.82 14.85 -9.08
N GLY A 36 -7.14 14.97 -9.00
CA GLY A 36 -7.87 16.22 -9.23
C GLY A 36 -8.51 16.31 -10.62
N GLY A 37 -9.81 16.60 -10.67
CA GLY A 37 -10.56 16.90 -11.90
C GLY A 37 -10.22 18.28 -12.48
N VAL A 38 -11.05 18.74 -13.44
CA VAL A 38 -10.89 19.94 -14.30
C VAL A 38 -10.13 21.09 -13.62
N GLY A 39 -8.83 21.19 -13.93
CA GLY A 39 -7.86 22.13 -13.35
C GLY A 39 -6.42 21.69 -13.59
N ALA A 40 -5.44 22.35 -12.96
CA ALA A 40 -4.06 21.87 -12.92
C ALA A 40 -3.98 20.73 -11.90
N GLY A 41 -4.15 19.49 -12.37
CA GLY A 41 -4.12 18.29 -11.53
C GLY A 41 -2.86 18.23 -10.65
N HIS A 42 -3.03 17.69 -9.45
CA HIS A 42 -1.92 17.33 -8.58
C HIS A 42 -1.32 16.01 -9.07
N THR A 43 -0.02 15.81 -8.86
CA THR A 43 0.60 14.50 -9.07
C THR A 43 0.97 13.95 -7.71
N ASP A 44 0.26 12.92 -7.29
CA ASP A 44 0.59 12.17 -6.09
C ASP A 44 1.63 11.11 -6.41
N VAL A 45 2.65 11.02 -5.57
CA VAL A 45 3.71 10.02 -5.69
C VAL A 45 3.63 9.08 -4.49
N SER A 46 3.41 7.80 -4.76
CA SER A 46 3.31 6.76 -3.73
C SER A 46 4.57 5.91 -3.73
N ILE A 47 5.18 5.76 -2.55
CA ILE A 47 6.28 4.83 -2.30
C ILE A 47 5.69 3.61 -1.57
N TRP A 48 5.80 2.45 -2.19
CA TRP A 48 5.22 1.21 -1.70
C TRP A 48 6.26 0.38 -0.95
N TYR A 49 5.89 -0.06 0.24
CA TYR A 49 6.66 -0.92 1.12
C TYR A 49 5.94 -2.26 1.29
N LEU A 50 6.69 -3.32 1.58
CA LEU A 50 6.11 -4.62 1.91
C LEU A 50 6.22 -4.85 3.42
N VAL A 51 5.10 -5.25 4.02
CA VAL A 51 5.06 -5.78 5.38
C VAL A 51 4.82 -7.28 5.27
N GLU A 52 5.74 -8.07 5.81
CA GLU A 52 5.63 -9.52 5.90
C GLU A 52 5.33 -9.91 7.35
N GLY A 53 4.29 -10.72 7.57
CA GLY A 53 3.90 -11.08 8.93
C GLY A 53 2.65 -11.95 9.02
N ASP A 54 2.24 -12.23 10.25
CA ASP A 54 1.02 -12.98 10.54
C ASP A 54 -0.24 -12.11 10.43
N ARG A 55 -1.34 -12.75 10.01
CA ARG A 55 -2.63 -12.08 9.84
C ARG A 55 -3.20 -11.50 11.13
N GLY A 56 -2.88 -12.09 12.27
CA GLY A 56 -3.34 -11.65 13.59
C GLY A 56 -2.59 -10.43 14.14
N TRP A 57 -1.52 -9.97 13.46
CA TRP A 57 -0.78 -8.78 13.89
C TRP A 57 -1.41 -7.47 13.43
N VAL A 58 -2.25 -7.50 12.40
CA VAL A 58 -2.90 -6.30 11.88
C VAL A 58 -4.13 -5.97 12.71
N VAL A 59 -4.12 -4.79 13.32
CA VAL A 59 -5.22 -4.23 14.10
C VAL A 59 -5.57 -2.87 13.48
N PRO A 60 -6.53 -2.82 12.55
CA PRO A 60 -6.91 -1.57 11.89
C PRO A 60 -7.51 -0.57 12.88
N GLU A 61 -7.09 0.68 12.77
CA GLU A 61 -7.67 1.79 13.50
C GLU A 61 -9.11 2.06 13.02
N SER A 62 -10.04 2.24 13.96
CA SER A 62 -11.49 2.28 13.68
C SER A 62 -12.00 3.58 13.06
N GLY A 63 -11.28 4.69 13.24
CA GLY A 63 -11.56 5.98 12.61
C GLY A 63 -11.15 6.04 11.14
N GLU A 64 -10.08 5.32 10.77
CA GLU A 64 -9.57 5.26 9.39
C GLU A 64 -10.22 4.15 8.55
N PHE A 65 -10.54 3.00 9.15
CA PHE A 65 -11.11 1.86 8.43
C PHE A 65 -12.54 1.52 8.85
N ARG A 66 -13.45 1.49 7.88
CA ARG A 66 -14.82 0.98 8.08
C ARG A 66 -14.85 -0.53 8.30
N GLU A 67 -14.05 -1.26 7.54
CA GLU A 67 -13.92 -2.72 7.62
C GLU A 67 -12.58 -3.17 7.05
N ALA A 68 -12.09 -4.32 7.51
CA ALA A 68 -10.89 -4.94 6.98
C ALA A 68 -11.06 -6.45 6.91
N ARG A 69 -10.50 -7.06 5.86
CA ARG A 69 -10.38 -8.50 5.74
C ARG A 69 -9.15 -8.86 4.94
N TRP A 70 -8.67 -10.07 5.13
CA TRP A 70 -7.60 -10.64 4.32
C TRP A 70 -8.13 -11.10 2.97
N TRP A 71 -7.33 -10.87 1.92
CA TRP A 71 -7.62 -11.30 0.55
C TRP A 71 -6.53 -12.25 0.07
N THR A 72 -6.94 -13.35 -0.54
CA THR A 72 -6.04 -14.21 -1.31
C THR A 72 -5.73 -13.55 -2.66
N ARG A 73 -4.60 -13.93 -3.26
CA ARG A 73 -4.20 -13.46 -4.60
C ARG A 73 -5.30 -13.71 -5.65
N ARG A 74 -5.93 -14.89 -5.60
CA ARG A 74 -7.00 -15.27 -6.52
C ARG A 74 -8.23 -14.36 -6.38
N GLU A 75 -8.59 -13.96 -5.16
CA GLU A 75 -9.68 -13.00 -4.96
C GLU A 75 -9.33 -11.62 -5.52
N VAL A 76 -8.09 -11.14 -5.33
CA VAL A 76 -7.63 -9.85 -5.89
C VAL A 76 -7.69 -9.84 -7.42
N GLU A 77 -7.31 -10.94 -8.06
CA GLU A 77 -7.39 -11.12 -9.51
C GLU A 77 -8.84 -11.11 -10.02
N ALA A 78 -9.77 -11.70 -9.27
CA ALA A 78 -11.19 -11.75 -9.62
C ALA A 78 -11.96 -10.45 -9.32
N ALA A 79 -11.42 -9.54 -8.50
CA ALA A 79 -12.15 -8.40 -7.94
C ALA A 79 -12.38 -7.18 -8.87
N GLY A 80 -12.19 -7.29 -10.20
CA GLY A 80 -12.51 -6.18 -11.11
C GLY A 80 -11.76 -4.88 -10.80
N GLU A 81 -12.41 -3.73 -10.74
CA GLU A 81 -11.75 -2.43 -10.47
C GLU A 81 -11.88 -1.96 -9.01
N VAL A 82 -11.97 -2.90 -8.06
CA VAL A 82 -12.11 -2.59 -6.62
C VAL A 82 -10.80 -2.08 -5.99
N PHE A 83 -9.65 -2.50 -6.52
CA PHE A 83 -8.34 -2.13 -6.00
C PHE A 83 -7.70 -1.03 -6.82
N ASP A 84 -6.84 -0.25 -6.18
CA ASP A 84 -5.93 0.67 -6.87
C ASP A 84 -5.20 -0.04 -8.04
N PRO A 85 -5.17 0.55 -9.25
CA PRO A 85 -4.53 -0.08 -10.41
C PRO A 85 -3.05 -0.42 -10.20
N HIS A 86 -2.35 0.35 -9.38
CA HIS A 86 -0.96 0.14 -9.00
C HIS A 86 -0.76 -0.99 -7.98
N PHE A 87 -1.76 -1.31 -7.16
CA PHE A 87 -1.69 -2.48 -6.27
C PHE A 87 -1.44 -3.78 -7.05
N ARG A 88 -2.11 -3.97 -8.18
CA ARG A 88 -1.85 -5.14 -9.05
C ARG A 88 -0.47 -5.13 -9.68
N ARG A 89 0.07 -3.95 -10.01
CA ARG A 89 1.44 -3.80 -10.52
C ARG A 89 2.45 -4.19 -9.44
N PHE A 90 2.21 -3.75 -8.20
CA PHE A 90 3.01 -4.12 -7.04
C PHE A 90 3.01 -5.63 -6.82
N LEU A 91 1.84 -6.28 -6.81
CA LEU A 91 1.72 -7.74 -6.65
C LEU A 91 2.45 -8.56 -7.73
N ARG A 92 2.60 -8.02 -8.96
CA ARG A 92 3.41 -8.66 -10.01
C ARG A 92 4.90 -8.51 -9.75
N LYS A 93 5.35 -7.38 -9.19
CA LYS A 93 6.76 -7.16 -8.82
C LYS A 93 7.23 -8.09 -7.70
N LEU A 94 6.31 -8.52 -6.84
CA LEU A 94 6.59 -9.49 -5.77
C LEU A 94 6.66 -10.95 -6.25
N GLN A 95 6.28 -11.24 -7.50
CA GLN A 95 6.42 -12.59 -8.01
C GLN A 95 7.90 -12.87 -8.31
N PRO A 96 8.45 -14.03 -7.90
CA PRO A 96 9.73 -14.46 -8.41
C PRO A 96 9.66 -14.51 -9.95
N PRO A 97 10.77 -14.21 -10.67
CA PRO A 97 10.81 -14.43 -12.10
C PRO A 97 10.35 -15.85 -12.40
N LEU A 98 9.51 -16.04 -13.42
CA LEU A 98 9.18 -17.38 -13.90
C LEU A 98 10.50 -18.11 -14.14
N ALA A 99 10.71 -19.24 -13.46
CA ALA A 99 11.82 -20.12 -13.77
C ALA A 99 11.65 -20.53 -15.24
N GLY A 100 12.60 -20.10 -16.07
CA GLY A 100 12.68 -20.47 -17.49
C GLY A 100 13.16 -21.90 -17.67
#